data_AF-A0A3A6QEP6-F1
#
_entry.id   AF-A0A3A6QEP6-F1
#
_cell.length_a   1.000
_cell.length_b   1.000
_cell.length_c   1.000
_cell.angle_alpha   90.00
_cell.angle_beta   90.00
_cell.angle_gamma   90.00
#
_symmetry.space_group_name_H-M   'P 1'
#
loop_
_entity.id
_entity.type
_entity.pdbx_description
1 polymer ?
#
loop_
_entity_poly.entity_id
_entity_poly.type
_entity_poly.pdbx_seq_one_letter_code
_entity_poly.pdbx_strand_id
1 'polypeptide(L)'
;MSDSPSDPEDSVREAVERSRSGAPAVGEVLRDRFSADEVFQRVVAAADEEITSGVRELFFSAVAAGFAITITFLLYASLSAASDNPLIGVMLYPLGFIYIIIGGYQLYTENTLPPVALTIERLASVPTLLRHWLIVLTGNFTGGAIGAVALAYGGVFDAKTTTKAIELAEKGAFETGWWSLFFKAVFAGLIVAGVVWVVFSATDTVSRLLVVYVAFLAIPLGNLFHVVVSFTEVIYLVALGRLALLPGVTEFVLPVLLGNTLGGVVLVTVVNYFQTSERRLENARFEGLSRRLTLPEWAFGRFAGRSYVPILDSVEATLVGEDRYRVMVPITNPRTDTELVELAARIASQQDNATVHVVHIIQAPKQLSLVSGGNVERIEAESNKRMQEIYALGDECEVDITITSLASHHAFEEIFDMARRTQPELVAMEWGDDQLWHAARAERPLDEITNQLPCDFAIFKDRGLDPAEILIPTAGGPDSGLSAEIAAALQSAVGASVTLLHVVDDPSETAAGEAFLDSWATEHGLDDAERIVDTGGDIEAAIKRAADSATLVTIGATERGLVSRLASDSLHLDVVNEVDCSVLLAERPSSRSILKRLFGSGQREKPQSEITPGSDNAKTGGDTVAKRDE
;
A
#
# COMPACT_ATOMS: atom_id res chain seq x y z
N MET A 1 46.19 -30.83 -29.54
CA MET A 1 46.55 -29.60 -28.81
C MET A 1 45.31 -29.24 -28.01
N SER A 2 45.02 -29.98 -26.93
CA SER A 2 45.48 -29.79 -25.54
C SER A 2 44.79 -28.59 -24.88
N ASP A 3 43.58 -28.82 -24.38
CA ASP A 3 42.98 -28.05 -23.29
C ASP A 3 43.90 -28.13 -22.08
N SER A 4 44.25 -26.96 -21.52
CA SER A 4 44.87 -26.84 -20.21
C SER A 4 43.81 -26.26 -19.26
N PRO A 5 43.61 -26.82 -18.06
CA PRO A 5 42.70 -26.25 -17.07
C PRO A 5 43.30 -24.94 -16.56
N SER A 6 42.49 -23.87 -16.52
CA SER A 6 42.86 -22.60 -15.90
C SER A 6 43.17 -22.81 -14.41
N ASP A 7 44.32 -22.30 -14.00
CA ASP A 7 44.91 -22.43 -12.67
C ASP A 7 44.04 -21.66 -11.63
N PRO A 8 43.59 -22.29 -10.53
CA PRO A 8 42.77 -21.62 -9.51
C PRO A 8 43.48 -20.45 -8.81
N GLU A 9 44.80 -20.31 -8.94
CA GLU A 9 45.51 -19.15 -8.41
C GLU A 9 45.30 -17.86 -9.22
N ASP A 10 45.01 -17.94 -10.53
CA ASP A 10 44.73 -16.77 -11.36
C ASP A 10 43.32 -16.21 -11.10
N SER A 11 42.34 -17.05 -10.74
CA SER A 11 40.99 -16.58 -10.37
C SER A 11 40.98 -15.87 -9.02
N VAL A 12 41.83 -16.30 -8.08
CA VAL A 12 42.02 -15.63 -6.79
C VAL A 12 42.78 -14.32 -6.96
N ARG A 13 43.75 -14.23 -7.89
CA ARG A 13 44.42 -12.96 -8.19
C ARG A 13 43.48 -11.94 -8.84
N GLU A 14 42.57 -12.40 -9.70
CA GLU A 14 41.53 -11.56 -10.32
C GLU A 14 40.41 -11.17 -9.35
N ALA A 15 40.11 -11.99 -8.34
CA ALA A 15 39.19 -11.68 -7.26
C ALA A 15 39.78 -10.70 -6.22
N VAL A 16 41.10 -10.80 -5.96
CA VAL A 16 41.79 -9.93 -5.00
C VAL A 16 42.14 -8.56 -5.59
N GLU A 17 42.41 -8.44 -6.90
CA GLU A 17 42.52 -7.13 -7.56
C GLU A 17 41.16 -6.40 -7.67
N ARG A 18 40.04 -7.15 -7.64
CA ARG A 18 38.67 -6.59 -7.61
C ARG A 18 38.28 -5.92 -6.29
N SER A 19 39.05 -6.11 -5.21
CA SER A 19 38.76 -5.52 -3.88
C SER A 19 39.63 -4.30 -3.53
N ARG A 20 40.33 -3.69 -4.50
CA ARG A 20 41.17 -2.49 -4.23
C ARG A 20 40.89 -1.24 -5.06
N SER A 21 39.87 -1.25 -5.92
CA SER A 21 39.32 -0.01 -6.46
C SER A 21 37.80 -0.09 -6.48
N GLY A 22 37.16 0.64 -5.57
CA GLY A 22 35.71 0.77 -5.48
C GLY A 22 35.12 1.50 -6.69
N ALA A 23 34.97 0.80 -7.81
CA ALA A 23 34.17 1.21 -8.95
C ALA A 23 33.62 -0.05 -9.65
N PRO A 24 32.29 -0.21 -9.77
CA PRO A 24 31.70 -1.33 -10.50
C PRO A 24 32.05 -1.26 -11.99
N ALA A 25 32.48 -2.38 -12.56
CA ALA A 25 32.68 -2.53 -13.99
C ALA A 25 31.42 -3.15 -14.63
N VAL A 26 30.37 -2.34 -14.83
CA VAL A 26 29.37 -2.38 -15.92
C VAL A 26 28.58 -1.08 -15.76
N GLY A 27 28.44 -0.31 -16.83
CA GLY A 27 27.92 1.05 -16.80
C GLY A 27 26.45 1.17 -16.43
N GLU A 28 26.14 1.13 -15.14
CA GLU A 28 25.01 1.87 -14.60
C GLU A 28 25.53 3.28 -14.25
N VAL A 29 25.31 4.21 -15.17
CA VAL A 29 25.42 5.62 -14.86
C VAL A 29 24.44 5.86 -13.71
N LEU A 30 24.93 6.01 -12.48
CA LEU A 30 24.17 6.68 -11.41
C LEU A 30 23.69 8.00 -12.00
N ARG A 31 22.45 8.01 -12.48
CA ARG A 31 21.86 9.22 -13.03
C ARG A 31 21.69 10.14 -11.84
N ASP A 32 22.38 11.28 -11.85
CA ASP A 32 22.19 12.37 -10.88
C ASP A 32 20.83 13.09 -11.08
N ARG A 33 19.87 12.41 -11.72
CA ARG A 33 18.52 12.85 -12.07
C ARG A 33 17.59 11.65 -12.01
N PHE A 34 16.53 11.78 -11.22
CA PHE A 34 15.47 10.80 -11.14
C PHE A 34 14.83 10.58 -12.53
N SER A 35 14.49 9.33 -12.81
CA SER A 35 13.65 8.99 -13.97
C SER A 35 12.25 9.57 -13.77
N ALA A 36 11.49 9.74 -14.87
CA ALA A 36 10.14 10.29 -14.77
C ALA A 36 9.21 9.40 -13.91
N ASP A 37 9.46 8.10 -13.91
CA ASP A 37 8.81 7.09 -13.07
C ASP A 37 9.13 7.27 -11.57
N GLU A 38 10.39 7.48 -11.20
CA GLU A 38 10.75 7.72 -9.80
C GLU A 38 10.21 9.07 -9.28
N VAL A 39 10.24 10.12 -10.12
CA VAL A 39 9.58 11.40 -9.81
C VAL A 39 8.09 11.21 -9.62
N PHE A 40 7.44 10.42 -10.48
CA PHE A 40 6.02 10.11 -10.37
C PHE A 40 5.70 9.34 -9.08
N GLN A 41 6.50 8.33 -8.71
CA GLN A 41 6.33 7.60 -7.44
C GLN A 41 6.45 8.53 -6.23
N ARG A 42 7.42 9.44 -6.21
CA ARG A 42 7.57 10.43 -5.13
C ARG A 42 6.39 11.39 -5.05
N VAL A 43 5.90 11.86 -6.20
CA VAL A 43 4.69 12.69 -6.29
C VAL A 43 3.48 11.93 -5.75
N VAL A 44 3.34 10.65 -6.10
CA VAL A 44 2.24 9.77 -5.67
C VAL A 44 2.30 9.48 -4.17
N ALA A 45 3.49 9.22 -3.61
CA ALA A 45 3.70 9.03 -2.17
C ALA A 45 3.40 10.31 -1.38
N ALA A 46 3.93 11.45 -1.82
CA ALA A 46 3.61 12.75 -1.20
C ALA A 46 2.11 13.07 -1.29
N ALA A 47 1.47 12.75 -2.42
CA ALA A 47 0.04 12.95 -2.59
C ALA A 47 -0.80 12.11 -1.62
N ASP A 48 -0.37 10.89 -1.31
CA ASP A 48 -1.07 10.01 -0.37
C ASP A 48 -0.96 10.53 1.07
N GLU A 49 0.24 10.94 1.48
CA GLU A 49 0.47 11.59 2.78
C GLU A 49 -0.38 12.86 2.92
N GLU A 50 -0.45 13.68 1.86
CA GLU A 50 -1.27 14.90 1.85
C GLU A 50 -2.77 14.60 1.95
N ILE A 51 -3.28 13.62 1.21
CA ILE A 51 -4.70 13.27 1.21
C ILE A 51 -5.13 12.58 2.52
N THR A 52 -4.24 11.80 3.14
CA THR A 52 -4.51 11.08 4.39
C THR A 52 -4.30 11.93 5.64
N SER A 53 -3.61 13.07 5.51
CA SER A 53 -3.35 14.02 6.59
C SER A 53 -4.60 14.44 7.37
N GLY A 54 -4.43 14.63 8.68
CA GLY A 54 -5.49 15.08 9.57
C GLY A 54 -5.99 16.49 9.20
N VAL A 55 -7.31 16.72 9.27
CA VAL A 55 -7.94 18.02 8.93
C VAL A 55 -7.30 19.20 9.63
N ARG A 56 -6.91 19.04 10.91
CA ARG A 56 -6.31 20.11 11.72
C ARG A 56 -4.92 20.48 11.22
N GLU A 57 -4.09 19.48 10.98
CA GLU A 57 -2.72 19.66 10.50
C GLU A 57 -2.70 20.34 9.14
N LEU A 58 -3.50 19.80 8.20
CA LEU A 58 -3.67 20.36 6.87
C LEU A 58 -4.14 21.82 6.91
N PHE A 59 -5.15 22.12 7.74
CA PHE A 59 -5.68 23.48 7.88
C PHE A 59 -4.64 24.46 8.43
N PHE A 60 -3.92 24.12 9.51
CA PHE A 60 -2.94 25.03 10.11
C PHE A 60 -1.69 25.21 9.25
N SER A 61 -1.24 24.15 8.56
CA SER A 61 -0.20 24.26 7.53
C SER A 61 -0.63 25.21 6.41
N ALA A 62 -1.89 25.10 5.96
CA ALA A 62 -2.46 26.00 4.97
C ALA A 62 -2.62 27.45 5.46
N VAL A 63 -2.93 27.67 6.73
CA VAL A 63 -2.92 29.01 7.34
C VAL A 63 -1.51 29.60 7.31
N ALA A 64 -0.48 28.81 7.64
CA ALA A 64 0.91 29.26 7.56
C ALA A 64 1.31 29.63 6.12
N ALA A 65 0.93 28.80 5.13
CA ALA A 65 1.15 29.11 3.71
C ALA A 65 0.46 30.42 3.29
N GLY A 66 -0.82 30.58 3.65
CA GLY A 66 -1.58 31.80 3.35
C GLY A 66 -0.96 33.05 3.97
N PHE A 67 -0.47 32.94 5.21
CA PHE A 67 0.22 34.03 5.88
C PHE A 67 1.57 34.32 5.20
N ALA A 68 2.34 33.31 4.81
CA ALA A 68 3.61 33.47 4.10
C ALA A 68 3.43 34.19 2.74
N ILE A 69 2.31 33.99 2.04
CA ILE A 69 1.97 34.75 0.82
C ILE A 69 1.92 36.26 1.07
N THR A 70 1.59 36.71 2.28
CA THR A 70 1.56 38.15 2.59
C THR A 70 2.95 38.78 2.55
N ILE A 71 4.02 37.99 2.74
CA ILE A 71 5.41 38.43 2.54
C ILE A 71 5.64 38.79 1.07
N THR A 72 5.11 38.01 0.14
CA THR A 72 5.18 38.33 -1.29
C THR A 72 4.52 39.67 -1.60
N PHE A 73 3.32 39.93 -1.09
CA PHE A 73 2.63 41.19 -1.30
C PHE A 73 3.35 42.38 -0.63
N LEU A 74 3.80 42.18 0.62
CA LEU A 74 4.60 43.14 1.39
C LEU A 74 5.85 43.57 0.62
N LEU A 75 6.65 42.61 0.17
CA LEU A 75 7.92 42.91 -0.49
C LEU A 75 7.72 43.49 -1.88
N TYR A 76 6.70 43.03 -2.61
CA TYR A 76 6.37 43.59 -3.92
C TYR A 76 5.95 45.06 -3.81
N ALA A 77 5.04 45.38 -2.89
CA ALA A 77 4.62 46.76 -2.66
C ALA A 77 5.79 47.64 -2.18
N SER A 78 6.57 47.15 -1.22
CA SER A 78 7.69 47.91 -0.63
C SER A 78 8.77 48.22 -1.64
N LEU A 79 9.16 47.25 -2.46
CA LEU A 79 10.22 47.43 -3.44
C LEU A 79 9.76 48.26 -4.64
N SER A 80 8.49 48.13 -5.04
CA SER A 80 7.86 49.01 -6.04
C SER A 80 7.69 50.45 -5.55
N ALA A 81 7.58 50.66 -4.23
CA ALA A 81 7.61 51.98 -3.63
C ALA A 81 9.04 52.54 -3.51
N ALA A 82 10.03 51.68 -3.28
CA ALA A 82 11.43 52.09 -3.15
C ALA A 82 12.08 52.49 -4.49
N SER A 83 11.60 51.94 -5.61
CA SER A 83 12.21 52.13 -6.94
C SER A 83 11.17 52.38 -8.03
N ASP A 84 11.44 53.33 -8.91
CA ASP A 84 10.61 53.59 -10.10
C ASP A 84 10.87 52.59 -11.24
N ASN A 85 11.93 51.77 -11.14
CA ASN A 85 12.19 50.70 -12.11
C ASN A 85 11.25 49.51 -11.86
N PRO A 86 10.34 49.17 -12.82
CA PRO A 86 9.38 48.08 -12.66
C PRO A 86 10.02 46.71 -12.45
N LEU A 87 11.21 46.47 -13.01
CA LEU A 87 11.94 45.21 -12.85
C LEU A 87 12.46 45.02 -11.43
N ILE A 88 12.89 46.11 -10.77
CA ILE A 88 13.36 46.03 -9.38
C ILE A 88 12.17 45.71 -8.47
N GLY A 89 11.01 46.33 -8.69
CA GLY A 89 9.81 46.13 -7.87
C GLY A 89 9.43 44.66 -7.67
N VAL A 90 9.59 43.84 -8.70
CA VAL A 90 9.16 42.43 -8.69
C VAL A 90 10.19 41.44 -8.11
N MET A 91 11.46 41.84 -7.92
CA MET A 91 12.56 40.90 -7.60
C MET A 91 12.34 40.10 -6.31
N LEU A 92 11.67 40.68 -5.32
CA LEU A 92 11.44 40.02 -4.03
C LEU A 92 10.08 39.34 -3.92
N TYR A 93 9.25 39.41 -4.98
CA TYR A 93 7.96 38.71 -5.05
C TYR A 93 8.09 37.19 -4.77
N PRO A 94 9.10 36.46 -5.26
CA PRO A 94 9.18 35.01 -5.07
C PRO A 94 9.40 34.56 -3.62
N LEU A 95 9.81 35.45 -2.70
CA LEU A 95 10.25 35.04 -1.37
C LEU A 95 9.15 34.36 -0.54
N GLY A 96 7.90 34.84 -0.58
CA GLY A 96 6.80 34.17 0.11
C GLY A 96 6.59 32.74 -0.39
N PHE A 97 6.71 32.50 -1.70
CA PHE A 97 6.63 31.16 -2.29
C PHE A 97 7.82 30.27 -1.91
N ILE A 98 9.02 30.84 -1.74
CA ILE A 98 10.18 30.09 -1.23
C ILE A 98 9.91 29.59 0.19
N TYR A 99 9.37 30.42 1.08
CA TYR A 99 9.00 29.98 2.43
C TYR A 99 7.98 28.86 2.42
N ILE A 100 7.05 28.87 1.47
CA ILE A 100 5.99 27.86 1.35
C ILE A 100 6.57 26.55 0.84
N ILE A 101 7.23 26.55 -0.32
CA ILE A 101 7.71 25.32 -0.97
C ILE A 101 8.87 24.70 -0.20
N ILE A 102 9.84 25.49 0.25
CA ILE A 102 10.97 24.94 1.02
C ILE A 102 10.54 24.60 2.46
N GLY A 103 9.57 25.33 3.02
CA GLY A 103 9.02 25.08 4.36
C GLY A 103 7.99 23.96 4.43
N GLY A 104 7.58 23.38 3.29
CA GLY A 104 6.57 22.32 3.24
C GLY A 104 5.17 22.76 3.69
N TYR A 105 4.83 24.04 3.50
CA TYR A 105 3.49 24.54 3.86
C TYR A 105 2.47 24.26 2.76
N GLN A 106 1.24 23.95 3.16
CA GLN A 106 0.20 23.49 2.24
C GLN A 106 -0.44 24.64 1.44
N LEU A 107 -0.07 24.78 0.18
CA LEU A 107 -0.63 25.79 -0.73
C LEU A 107 -1.60 25.18 -1.74
N TYR A 108 -2.77 25.79 -1.90
CA TYR A 108 -3.85 25.28 -2.78
C TYR A 108 -3.38 25.01 -4.20
N THR A 109 -2.61 25.93 -4.78
CA THR A 109 -2.16 25.85 -6.18
C THR A 109 -1.09 24.79 -6.39
N GLU A 110 -0.29 24.47 -5.37
CA GLU A 110 0.64 23.33 -5.37
C GLU A 110 -0.11 22.00 -5.30
N ASN A 111 -1.19 21.96 -4.52
CA ASN A 111 -2.10 20.83 -4.39
C ASN A 111 -2.97 20.56 -5.64
N THR A 112 -2.70 21.24 -6.76
CA THR A 112 -3.32 20.94 -8.06
C THR A 112 -2.55 19.88 -8.86
N LEU A 113 -1.37 19.43 -8.36
CA LEU A 113 -0.60 18.36 -8.98
C LEU A 113 -0.67 17.02 -8.25
N PRO A 114 -0.18 16.86 -7.00
CA PRO A 114 -0.07 15.54 -6.39
C PRO A 114 -1.46 14.88 -6.14
N PRO A 115 -2.43 15.54 -5.47
CA PRO A 115 -3.76 14.95 -5.25
C PRO A 115 -4.56 14.69 -6.53
N VAL A 116 -4.34 15.50 -7.57
CA VAL A 116 -5.01 15.35 -8.87
C VAL A 116 -4.48 14.14 -9.62
N ALA A 117 -3.17 13.87 -9.55
CA ALA A 117 -2.58 12.68 -10.14
C ALA A 117 -3.22 11.40 -9.58
N LEU A 118 -3.37 11.30 -8.25
CA LEU A 118 -4.07 10.19 -7.59
C LEU A 118 -5.52 10.06 -8.04
N THR A 119 -6.20 11.19 -8.21
CA THR A 119 -7.62 11.18 -8.62
C THR A 119 -7.77 10.75 -10.07
N ILE A 120 -6.90 11.18 -10.99
CA ILE A 120 -6.92 10.75 -12.40
C ILE A 120 -6.63 9.25 -12.52
N GLU A 121 -5.70 8.71 -11.71
CA GLU A 121 -5.40 7.27 -11.67
C GLU A 121 -6.46 6.43 -10.94
N ARG A 122 -7.54 7.05 -10.44
CA ARG A 122 -8.61 6.41 -9.63
C ARG A 122 -8.09 5.75 -8.35
N LEU A 123 -7.02 6.32 -7.78
CA LEU A 123 -6.51 5.96 -6.46
C LEU A 123 -7.19 6.80 -5.37
N ALA A 124 -7.49 8.07 -5.64
CA ALA A 124 -8.31 8.92 -4.78
C ALA A 124 -9.69 9.20 -5.41
N SER A 125 -10.72 9.40 -4.57
CA SER A 125 -12.06 9.78 -5.03
C SER A 125 -12.17 11.29 -5.24
N VAL A 126 -13.03 11.72 -6.17
CA VAL A 126 -13.29 13.14 -6.44
C VAL A 126 -13.79 13.88 -5.19
N PRO A 127 -14.69 13.32 -4.35
CA PRO A 127 -15.08 13.98 -3.09
C PRO A 127 -13.91 14.18 -2.12
N THR A 128 -12.96 13.23 -2.09
CA THR A 128 -11.74 13.33 -1.26
C THR A 128 -10.87 14.50 -1.71
N LEU A 129 -10.59 14.58 -3.02
CA LEU A 129 -9.87 15.71 -3.62
C LEU A 129 -10.55 17.05 -3.32
N LEU A 130 -11.86 17.13 -3.49
CA LEU A 130 -12.61 18.37 -3.25
C LEU A 130 -12.56 18.83 -1.79
N ARG A 131 -12.61 17.92 -0.80
CA ARG A 131 -12.43 18.33 0.60
C ARG A 131 -11.02 18.80 0.86
N HIS A 132 -10.02 18.08 0.35
CA HIS A 132 -8.61 18.44 0.51
C HIS A 132 -8.39 19.88 0.04
N TRP A 133 -8.81 20.16 -1.19
CA TRP A 133 -8.83 21.49 -1.79
C TRP A 133 -9.58 22.52 -0.96
N LEU A 134 -10.76 22.18 -0.43
CA LEU A 134 -11.54 23.11 0.37
C LEU A 134 -10.85 23.45 1.70
N ILE A 135 -10.25 22.48 2.39
CA ILE A 135 -9.53 22.69 3.65
C ILE A 135 -8.32 23.60 3.39
N VAL A 136 -7.50 23.26 2.41
CA VAL A 136 -6.29 24.02 2.08
C VAL A 136 -6.64 25.43 1.62
N LEU A 137 -7.60 25.59 0.71
CA LEU A 137 -8.03 26.89 0.22
C LEU A 137 -8.56 27.79 1.35
N THR A 138 -9.38 27.23 2.25
CA THR A 138 -9.92 27.97 3.39
C THR A 138 -8.81 28.37 4.36
N GLY A 139 -7.84 27.48 4.61
CA GLY A 139 -6.66 27.79 5.43
C GLY A 139 -5.82 28.91 4.80
N ASN A 140 -5.50 28.80 3.51
CA ASN A 140 -4.76 29.82 2.77
C ASN A 140 -5.45 31.19 2.81
N PHE A 141 -6.75 31.24 2.58
CA PHE A 141 -7.52 32.48 2.66
C PHE A 141 -7.54 33.03 4.09
N THR A 142 -7.66 32.18 5.10
CA THR A 142 -7.58 32.62 6.51
C THR A 142 -6.23 33.25 6.83
N GLY A 143 -5.12 32.60 6.46
CA GLY A 143 -3.77 33.14 6.65
C GLY A 143 -3.54 34.45 5.88
N GLY A 144 -3.96 34.49 4.62
CA GLY A 144 -3.86 35.68 3.76
C GLY A 144 -4.69 36.85 4.29
N ALA A 145 -5.89 36.58 4.81
CA ALA A 145 -6.72 37.61 5.44
C ALA A 145 -6.07 38.18 6.70
N ILE A 146 -5.52 37.33 7.57
CA ILE A 146 -4.81 37.77 8.78
C ILE A 146 -3.63 38.69 8.40
N GLY A 147 -2.81 38.27 7.44
CA GLY A 147 -1.67 39.08 7.00
C GLY A 147 -2.11 40.37 6.28
N ALA A 148 -3.14 40.34 5.44
CA ALA A 148 -3.68 41.54 4.80
C ALA A 148 -4.19 42.58 5.80
N VAL A 149 -4.91 42.14 6.84
CA VAL A 149 -5.37 43.01 7.94
C VAL A 149 -4.18 43.57 8.72
N ALA A 150 -3.15 42.75 8.98
CA ALA A 150 -1.92 43.21 9.63
C ALA A 150 -1.17 44.25 8.77
N LEU A 151 -1.14 44.09 7.45
CA LEU A 151 -0.55 45.08 6.55
C LEU A 151 -1.37 46.38 6.49
N ALA A 152 -2.70 46.29 6.51
CA ALA A 152 -3.58 47.45 6.45
C ALA A 152 -3.57 48.29 7.73
N TYR A 153 -3.51 47.65 8.90
CA TYR A 153 -3.69 48.34 10.20
C TYR A 153 -2.50 48.27 11.15
N GLY A 154 -1.55 47.36 10.90
CA GLY A 154 -0.42 47.12 11.80
C GLY A 154 0.73 48.13 11.67
N GLY A 155 0.61 49.14 10.81
CA GLY A 155 1.66 50.15 10.59
C GLY A 155 2.90 49.61 9.87
N VAL A 156 2.77 48.49 9.15
CA VAL A 156 3.87 47.85 8.42
C VAL A 156 4.27 48.67 7.18
N PHE A 157 3.29 49.25 6.49
CA PHE A 157 3.51 50.11 5.33
C PHE A 157 3.62 51.59 5.72
N ASP A 158 4.57 52.29 5.13
CA ASP A 158 4.58 53.74 5.09
C ASP A 158 3.60 54.27 4.02
N ALA A 159 3.33 55.58 4.01
CA ALA A 159 2.33 56.16 3.11
C ALA A 159 2.61 55.90 1.62
N LYS A 160 3.90 55.90 1.24
CA LYS A 160 4.31 55.61 -0.15
C LYS A 160 4.02 54.16 -0.51
N THR A 161 4.38 53.22 0.37
CA THR A 161 4.12 51.80 0.17
C THR A 161 2.64 51.46 0.19
N THR A 162 1.85 52.08 1.08
CA THR A 162 0.39 51.93 1.09
C THR A 162 -0.21 52.31 -0.27
N THR A 163 0.25 53.42 -0.86
CA THR A 163 -0.24 53.88 -2.17
C THR A 163 0.08 52.86 -3.26
N LYS A 164 1.30 52.32 -3.28
CA LYS A 164 1.70 51.28 -4.23
C LYS A 164 0.98 49.95 -4.00
N ALA A 165 0.77 49.52 -2.76
CA ALA A 165 0.01 48.32 -2.44
C ALA A 165 -1.44 48.42 -2.95
N ILE A 166 -2.07 49.60 -2.83
CA ILE A 166 -3.41 49.87 -3.36
C ILE A 166 -3.40 49.78 -4.89
N GLU A 167 -2.48 50.49 -5.56
CA GLU A 167 -2.37 50.49 -7.04
C GLU A 167 -2.21 49.07 -7.59
N LEU A 168 -1.36 48.25 -6.97
CA LEU A 168 -1.15 46.86 -7.35
C LEU A 168 -2.42 46.00 -7.19
N ALA A 169 -3.13 46.14 -6.07
CA ALA A 169 -4.37 45.40 -5.81
C ALA A 169 -5.53 45.85 -6.72
N GLU A 170 -5.64 47.16 -7.00
CA GLU A 170 -6.67 47.73 -7.87
C GLU A 170 -6.52 47.28 -9.33
N LYS A 171 -5.29 47.02 -9.79
CA LYS A 171 -5.01 46.51 -11.13
C LYS A 171 -5.73 45.20 -11.46
N GLY A 172 -5.76 44.27 -10.49
CA GLY A 172 -6.49 43.01 -10.64
C GLY A 172 -8.00 43.19 -10.49
N ALA A 173 -8.41 43.94 -9.47
CA ALA A 173 -9.82 44.09 -9.10
C ALA A 173 -10.64 44.95 -10.08
N PHE A 174 -10.03 45.95 -10.72
CA PHE A 174 -10.75 46.96 -11.50
C PHE A 174 -10.25 47.12 -12.94
N GLU A 175 -8.97 46.87 -13.21
CA GLU A 175 -8.38 47.14 -14.54
C GLU A 175 -8.31 45.90 -15.45
N THR A 176 -8.48 44.70 -14.90
CA THR A 176 -8.38 43.44 -15.65
C THR A 176 -9.76 42.77 -15.75
N GLY A 177 -10.25 42.58 -16.97
CA GLY A 177 -11.54 41.92 -17.19
C GLY A 177 -11.54 40.44 -16.81
N TRP A 178 -12.71 39.91 -16.45
CA TRP A 178 -12.94 38.55 -15.94
C TRP A 178 -12.25 37.44 -16.76
N TRP A 179 -12.41 37.44 -18.09
CA TRP A 179 -11.77 36.44 -18.96
C TRP A 179 -10.26 36.61 -19.06
N SER A 180 -9.75 37.83 -18.98
CA SER A 180 -8.31 38.08 -18.95
C SER A 180 -7.70 37.58 -17.65
N LEU A 181 -8.37 37.80 -16.51
CA LEU A 181 -8.00 37.22 -15.21
C LEU A 181 -7.95 35.69 -15.31
N PHE A 182 -9.00 35.07 -15.84
CA PHE A 182 -9.07 33.62 -16.01
C PHE A 182 -7.89 33.06 -16.82
N PHE A 183 -7.65 33.55 -18.06
CA PHE A 183 -6.58 33.02 -18.89
C PHE A 183 -5.18 33.31 -18.33
N LYS A 184 -4.95 34.49 -17.76
CA LYS A 184 -3.68 34.80 -17.06
C LYS A 184 -3.45 33.86 -15.88
N ALA A 185 -4.51 33.54 -15.15
CA ALA A 185 -4.46 32.58 -14.06
C ALA A 185 -4.24 31.14 -14.55
N VAL A 186 -4.72 30.75 -15.74
CA VAL A 186 -4.37 29.46 -16.35
C VAL A 186 -2.86 29.33 -16.52
N PHE A 187 -2.19 30.35 -17.07
CA PHE A 187 -0.73 30.33 -17.20
C PHE A 187 0.00 30.34 -15.84
N ALA A 188 -0.49 31.10 -14.86
CA ALA A 188 0.07 31.04 -13.50
C ALA A 188 -0.09 29.64 -12.89
N GLY A 189 -1.25 29.00 -13.04
CA GLY A 189 -1.49 27.65 -12.56
C GLY A 189 -0.55 26.62 -13.20
N LEU A 190 -0.29 26.75 -14.51
CA LEU A 190 0.67 25.92 -15.22
C LEU A 190 2.10 26.11 -14.68
N ILE A 191 2.52 27.34 -14.40
CA ILE A 191 3.83 27.61 -13.82
C ILE A 191 3.94 26.98 -12.42
N VAL A 192 2.95 27.19 -11.56
CA VAL A 192 2.99 26.66 -10.18
C VAL A 192 3.03 25.14 -10.18
N ALA A 193 2.15 24.47 -10.93
CA ALA A 193 2.18 23.02 -11.04
C ALA A 193 3.51 22.50 -11.64
N GLY A 194 4.09 23.24 -12.59
CA GLY A 194 5.38 22.90 -13.18
C GLY A 194 6.52 22.98 -12.17
N VAL A 195 6.51 23.97 -11.28
CA VAL A 195 7.50 24.09 -10.20
C VAL A 195 7.44 22.89 -9.29
N VAL A 196 6.24 22.47 -8.86
CA VAL A 196 6.06 21.31 -7.98
C VAL A 196 6.72 20.08 -8.61
N TRP A 197 6.43 19.79 -9.89
CA TRP A 197 7.05 18.68 -10.62
C TRP A 197 8.58 18.75 -10.65
N VAL A 198 9.14 19.93 -10.96
CA VAL A 198 10.59 20.11 -11.05
C VAL A 198 11.26 20.03 -9.68
N VAL A 199 10.60 20.51 -8.63
CA VAL A 199 11.10 20.43 -7.24
C VAL A 199 11.17 18.98 -6.77
N PHE A 200 10.19 18.13 -7.10
CA PHE A 200 10.27 16.68 -6.85
C PHE A 200 11.40 15.99 -7.63
N SER A 201 11.75 16.55 -8.79
CA SER A 201 12.87 16.04 -9.61
C SER A 201 14.25 16.49 -9.10
N ALA A 202 14.31 17.52 -8.26
CA ALA A 202 15.56 18.11 -7.79
C ALA A 202 16.06 17.47 -6.48
N THR A 203 17.33 17.11 -6.45
CA THR A 203 18.01 16.45 -5.32
C THR A 203 18.57 17.43 -4.29
N ASP A 204 18.96 18.64 -4.70
CA ASP A 204 19.60 19.63 -3.83
C ASP A 204 18.73 20.88 -3.56
N THR A 205 18.88 21.43 -2.35
CA THR A 205 18.09 22.59 -1.88
C THR A 205 18.37 23.87 -2.69
N VAL A 206 19.58 24.04 -3.24
CA VAL A 206 19.94 25.25 -3.98
C VAL A 206 19.23 25.29 -5.32
N SER A 207 19.20 24.17 -6.05
CA SER A 207 18.45 24.01 -7.30
C SER A 207 16.96 24.21 -7.07
N ARG A 208 16.40 23.65 -5.99
CA ARG A 208 15.00 23.88 -5.61
C ARG A 208 14.72 25.37 -5.41
N LEU A 209 15.55 26.06 -4.63
CA LEU A 209 15.40 27.49 -4.38
C LEU A 209 15.50 28.32 -5.67
N LEU A 210 16.45 28.00 -6.56
CA LEU A 210 16.63 28.70 -7.82
C LEU A 210 15.43 28.51 -8.76
N VAL A 211 14.93 27.28 -8.90
CA VAL A 211 13.75 26.97 -9.73
C VAL A 211 12.53 27.71 -9.21
N VAL A 212 12.27 27.64 -7.90
CA VAL A 212 11.17 28.37 -7.26
C VAL A 212 11.33 29.87 -7.51
N TYR A 213 12.50 30.44 -7.26
CA TYR A 213 12.74 31.87 -7.47
C TYR A 213 12.43 32.31 -8.91
N VAL A 214 13.04 31.65 -9.90
CA VAL A 214 12.91 32.03 -11.32
C VAL A 214 11.47 31.85 -11.81
N ALA A 215 10.82 30.74 -11.45
CA ALA A 215 9.47 30.46 -11.89
C ALA A 215 8.45 31.43 -11.27
N PHE A 216 8.54 31.71 -9.97
CA PHE A 216 7.62 32.65 -9.31
C PHE A 216 7.91 34.11 -9.68
N LEU A 217 9.13 34.46 -10.12
CA LEU A 217 9.42 35.78 -10.67
C LEU A 217 8.70 36.01 -12.01
N ALA A 218 8.40 34.95 -12.75
CA ALA A 218 7.63 35.04 -14.00
C ALA A 218 6.17 35.47 -13.78
N ILE A 219 5.59 35.25 -12.59
CA ILE A 219 4.21 35.64 -12.27
C ILE A 219 4.02 37.16 -12.37
N PRO A 220 4.73 38.01 -11.58
CA PRO A 220 4.57 39.44 -11.66
C PRO A 220 5.12 40.02 -12.96
N LEU A 221 6.19 39.44 -13.54
CA LEU A 221 6.73 39.87 -14.84
C LEU A 221 5.73 39.64 -15.99
N GLY A 222 5.02 38.52 -15.96
CA GLY A 222 3.97 38.18 -16.93
C GLY A 222 2.63 38.85 -16.63
N ASN A 223 2.53 39.63 -15.55
CA ASN A 223 1.28 40.20 -15.06
C ASN A 223 0.19 39.10 -14.88
N LEU A 224 0.61 37.97 -14.33
CA LEU A 224 -0.23 36.80 -14.07
C LEU A 224 -0.80 36.87 -12.65
N PHE A 225 -1.89 36.12 -12.40
CA PHE A 225 -2.63 36.19 -11.15
C PHE A 225 -2.62 34.85 -10.43
N HIS A 226 -2.40 34.90 -9.12
CA HIS A 226 -2.35 33.76 -8.23
C HIS A 226 -3.44 33.89 -7.16
N VAL A 227 -4.30 32.88 -7.01
CA VAL A 227 -5.55 32.97 -6.25
C VAL A 227 -5.36 33.44 -4.80
N VAL A 228 -4.34 32.94 -4.10
CA VAL A 228 -4.09 33.32 -2.69
C VAL A 228 -3.55 34.76 -2.58
N VAL A 229 -2.80 35.22 -3.58
CA VAL A 229 -2.30 36.60 -3.65
C VAL A 229 -3.47 37.54 -3.96
N SER A 230 -4.28 37.21 -4.97
CA SER A 230 -5.47 37.97 -5.34
C SER A 230 -6.49 38.05 -4.21
N PHE A 231 -6.69 36.97 -3.45
CA PHE A 231 -7.53 37.03 -2.26
C PHE A 231 -6.94 37.96 -1.18
N THR A 232 -5.64 37.89 -0.93
CA THR A 232 -4.94 38.79 0.02
C THR A 232 -5.10 40.26 -0.39
N GLU A 233 -4.95 40.56 -1.69
CA GLU A 233 -5.18 41.90 -2.27
C GLU A 233 -6.63 42.37 -2.09
N VAL A 234 -7.61 41.49 -2.32
CA VAL A 234 -9.03 41.79 -2.08
C VAL A 234 -9.27 42.11 -0.60
N ILE A 235 -8.77 41.30 0.34
CA ILE A 235 -8.95 41.58 1.76
C ILE A 235 -8.27 42.89 2.17
N TYR A 236 -7.10 43.19 1.60
CA TYR A 236 -6.42 44.47 1.84
C TYR A 236 -7.26 45.66 1.36
N LEU A 237 -7.83 45.61 0.15
CA LEU A 237 -8.74 46.66 -0.35
C LEU A 237 -10.04 46.76 0.45
N VAL A 238 -10.60 45.63 0.87
CA VAL A 238 -11.81 45.57 1.73
C VAL A 238 -11.52 46.20 3.08
N ALA A 239 -10.38 45.88 3.70
CA ALA A 239 -9.96 46.48 4.96
C ALA A 239 -9.86 48.00 4.85
N LEU A 240 -9.38 48.53 3.72
CA LEU A 240 -9.29 49.96 3.46
C LEU A 240 -10.60 50.61 2.98
N GLY A 241 -11.70 49.85 2.88
CA GLY A 241 -13.01 50.35 2.42
C GLY A 241 -13.08 50.70 0.93
N ARG A 242 -12.16 50.17 0.11
CA ARG A 242 -12.03 50.47 -1.33
C ARG A 242 -12.75 49.48 -2.25
N LEU A 243 -13.00 48.27 -1.75
CA LEU A 243 -13.67 47.20 -2.50
C LEU A 243 -14.65 46.49 -1.57
N ALA A 244 -15.83 46.13 -2.08
CA ALA A 244 -16.74 45.25 -1.36
C ALA A 244 -16.28 43.78 -1.49
N LEU A 245 -16.39 43.02 -0.40
CA LEU A 245 -15.90 41.63 -0.37
C LEU A 245 -16.55 40.76 -1.45
N LEU A 246 -17.87 40.85 -1.62
CA LEU A 246 -18.59 40.00 -2.57
C LEU A 246 -18.12 40.21 -4.02
N PRO A 247 -18.12 41.44 -4.58
CA PRO A 247 -17.52 41.70 -5.89
C PRO A 247 -16.04 41.29 -6.00
N GLY A 248 -15.23 41.53 -4.96
CA GLY A 248 -13.83 41.11 -4.97
C GLY A 248 -13.69 39.59 -5.09
N VAL A 249 -14.51 38.82 -4.38
CA VAL A 249 -14.50 37.36 -4.46
C VAL A 249 -15.06 36.87 -5.80
N THR A 250 -16.16 37.42 -6.30
CA THR A 250 -16.84 36.90 -7.50
C THR A 250 -16.21 37.37 -8.82
N GLU A 251 -15.75 38.61 -8.89
CA GLU A 251 -15.23 39.22 -10.13
C GLU A 251 -13.71 39.13 -10.25
N PHE A 252 -12.99 39.02 -9.13
CA PHE A 252 -11.52 38.93 -9.13
C PHE A 252 -11.00 37.56 -8.67
N VAL A 253 -11.35 37.09 -7.47
CA VAL A 253 -10.79 35.83 -6.94
C VAL A 253 -11.30 34.60 -7.70
N LEU A 254 -12.60 34.52 -8.01
CA LEU A 254 -13.21 33.37 -8.66
C LEU A 254 -12.63 33.05 -10.06
N PRO A 255 -12.51 33.99 -11.01
CA PRO A 255 -11.87 33.68 -12.29
C PRO A 255 -10.41 33.25 -12.12
N VAL A 256 -9.70 33.84 -11.16
CA VAL A 256 -8.31 33.45 -10.86
C VAL A 256 -8.22 32.04 -10.28
N LEU A 257 -9.13 31.69 -9.35
CA LEU A 257 -9.24 30.35 -8.79
C LEU A 257 -9.46 29.33 -9.91
N LEU A 258 -10.50 29.53 -10.72
CA LEU A 258 -10.84 28.62 -11.82
C LEU A 258 -9.70 28.48 -12.84
N GLY A 259 -9.04 29.60 -13.17
CA GLY A 259 -7.90 29.60 -14.07
C GLY A 259 -6.72 28.83 -13.49
N ASN A 260 -6.31 29.13 -12.24
CA ASN A 260 -5.20 28.42 -11.59
C ASN A 260 -5.47 26.91 -11.48
N THR A 261 -6.69 26.50 -11.09
CA THR A 261 -7.08 25.09 -11.02
C THR A 261 -6.99 24.42 -12.39
N LEU A 262 -7.55 25.04 -13.44
CA LEU A 262 -7.49 24.50 -14.79
C LEU A 262 -6.04 24.37 -15.29
N GLY A 263 -5.22 25.39 -15.06
CA GLY A 263 -3.80 25.38 -15.45
C GLY A 263 -3.02 24.24 -14.81
N GLY A 264 -3.22 24.01 -13.51
CA GLY A 264 -2.58 22.92 -12.78
C GLY A 264 -3.04 21.53 -13.25
N VAL A 265 -4.35 21.31 -13.36
CA VAL A 265 -4.93 20.04 -13.81
C VAL A 265 -4.52 19.71 -15.25
N VAL A 266 -4.48 20.70 -16.15
CA VAL A 266 -4.05 20.49 -17.54
C VAL A 266 -2.59 20.04 -17.60
N LEU A 267 -1.69 20.67 -16.83
CA LEU A 267 -0.29 20.26 -16.82
C LEU A 267 -0.14 18.81 -16.33
N VAL A 268 -0.82 18.46 -15.24
CA VAL A 268 -0.82 17.08 -14.72
C VAL A 268 -1.32 16.10 -15.77
N THR A 269 -2.43 16.43 -16.43
CA THR A 269 -3.00 15.58 -17.48
C THR A 269 -2.01 15.38 -18.62
N VAL A 270 -1.33 16.44 -19.06
CA VAL A 270 -0.34 16.36 -20.14
C VAL A 270 0.90 15.58 -19.72
N VAL A 271 1.45 15.85 -18.53
CA VAL A 271 2.63 15.15 -18.02
C VAL A 271 2.30 13.66 -17.80
N ASN A 272 1.18 13.36 -17.14
CA ASN A 272 0.77 11.98 -16.85
C ASN A 272 0.44 11.18 -18.13
N TYR A 273 -0.21 11.81 -19.11
CA TYR A 273 -0.63 11.11 -20.34
C TYR A 273 0.48 10.97 -21.39
N PHE A 274 1.40 11.94 -21.50
CA PHE A 274 2.39 11.95 -22.60
C PHE A 274 3.82 11.59 -22.18
N GLN A 275 4.21 11.78 -20.91
CA GLN A 275 5.56 11.38 -20.47
C GLN A 275 5.61 9.92 -19.96
N THR A 276 4.47 9.38 -19.54
CA THR A 276 4.38 8.02 -18.98
C THR A 276 3.79 7.06 -20.02
N SER A 277 4.65 6.30 -20.71
CA SER A 277 4.21 5.26 -21.65
C SER A 277 3.43 4.16 -20.91
N GLU A 278 2.30 3.68 -21.44
CA GLU A 278 1.43 2.66 -20.82
C GLU A 278 2.20 1.44 -20.27
N ARG A 279 3.27 1.02 -20.95
CA ARG A 279 4.14 -0.10 -20.54
C ARG A 279 5.07 0.17 -19.34
N ARG A 280 5.31 1.44 -18.99
CA ARG A 280 6.05 1.86 -17.78
C ARG A 280 5.11 2.16 -16.60
N LEU A 281 3.88 2.59 -16.92
CA LEU A 281 2.79 2.60 -15.97
C LEU A 281 2.48 1.18 -15.50
N GLU A 282 2.45 0.17 -16.38
CA GLU A 282 2.34 -1.24 -15.94
C GLU A 282 3.46 -1.64 -14.97
N ASN A 283 4.73 -1.41 -15.30
CA ASN A 283 5.83 -1.79 -14.40
C ASN A 283 5.82 -1.03 -13.05
N ALA A 284 5.45 0.25 -13.01
CA ALA A 284 5.26 0.99 -11.76
C ALA A 284 3.92 0.66 -11.05
N ARG A 285 2.95 0.05 -11.76
CA ARG A 285 1.67 -0.44 -11.23
C ARG A 285 1.77 -1.86 -10.68
N PHE A 286 2.84 -2.60 -10.99
CA PHE A 286 3.00 -4.02 -10.63
C PHE A 286 3.56 -4.30 -9.22
N GLU A 287 3.90 -3.29 -8.42
CA GLU A 287 4.50 -3.51 -7.09
C GLU A 287 3.66 -3.05 -5.88
N GLY A 288 2.34 -2.80 -6.02
CA GLY A 288 1.52 -2.61 -4.80
C GLY A 288 0.18 -1.87 -4.92
N LEU A 289 -0.18 -1.32 -6.09
CA LEU A 289 -1.42 -0.56 -6.27
C LEU A 289 -2.54 -1.43 -6.85
N SER A 290 -2.99 -2.43 -6.09
CA SER A 290 -3.91 -3.47 -6.60
C SER A 290 -5.39 -3.10 -6.62
N ARG A 291 -5.82 -1.92 -6.13
CA ARG A 291 -7.24 -1.54 -6.16
C ARG A 291 -7.49 -0.11 -6.66
N ARG A 292 -7.78 0.02 -7.96
CA ARG A 292 -8.46 1.21 -8.49
C ARG A 292 -9.90 1.27 -7.96
N LEU A 293 -10.32 2.43 -7.48
CA LEU A 293 -11.71 2.70 -7.13
C LEU A 293 -12.59 2.43 -8.34
N THR A 294 -13.70 1.70 -8.20
CA THR A 294 -14.73 1.57 -9.24
C THR A 294 -15.25 2.95 -9.67
N LEU A 295 -15.87 3.09 -10.85
CA LEU A 295 -16.37 4.40 -11.30
C LEU A 295 -17.34 5.06 -10.28
N PRO A 296 -18.26 4.31 -9.63
CA PRO A 296 -19.09 4.87 -8.57
C PRO A 296 -18.29 5.28 -7.32
N GLU A 297 -17.32 4.48 -6.89
CA GLU A 297 -16.46 4.82 -5.74
C GLU A 297 -15.54 6.01 -6.03
N TRP A 298 -15.04 6.12 -7.26
CA TRP A 298 -14.25 7.26 -7.70
C TRP A 298 -15.05 8.56 -7.71
N ALA A 299 -16.27 8.52 -8.25
CA ALA A 299 -17.12 9.71 -8.36
C ALA A 299 -17.81 10.09 -7.04
N PHE A 300 -18.17 9.11 -6.20
CA PHE A 300 -19.04 9.31 -5.03
C PHE A 300 -18.54 8.68 -3.72
N GLY A 301 -17.39 8.02 -3.72
CA GLY A 301 -16.83 7.37 -2.53
C GLY A 301 -16.58 8.35 -1.38
N ARG A 302 -16.78 7.88 -0.15
CA ARG A 302 -16.66 8.69 1.08
C ARG A 302 -15.23 8.74 1.61
N PHE A 303 -14.95 9.76 2.42
CA PHE A 303 -13.79 9.86 3.29
C PHE A 303 -13.53 8.55 4.04
N ALA A 304 -12.36 7.96 3.83
CA ALA A 304 -11.77 7.01 4.75
C ALA A 304 -10.26 7.10 4.59
N GLY A 305 -9.55 7.30 5.71
CA GLY A 305 -8.09 7.33 5.82
C GLY A 305 -7.48 5.96 5.54
N ARG A 306 -7.69 5.44 4.34
CA ARG A 306 -6.89 4.38 3.76
C ARG A 306 -5.75 5.07 3.04
N SER A 307 -4.51 4.75 3.40
CA SER A 307 -3.37 5.01 2.53
C SER A 307 -3.62 4.25 1.23
N TYR A 308 -3.72 4.99 0.14
CA TYR A 308 -3.97 4.45 -1.20
C TYR A 308 -2.68 4.09 -1.91
N VAL A 309 -1.53 4.47 -1.33
CA VAL A 309 -0.20 4.23 -1.88
C VAL A 309 0.66 3.60 -0.78
N PRO A 310 0.98 2.31 -0.88
CA PRO A 310 1.96 1.73 0.02
C PRO A 310 3.32 2.39 -0.22
N ILE A 311 3.94 2.89 0.85
CA ILE A 311 5.34 3.30 0.83
C ILE A 311 6.13 2.00 0.73
N LEU A 312 6.59 1.65 -0.48
CA LEU A 312 7.51 0.53 -0.65
C LEU A 312 8.80 0.90 0.05
N ASP A 313 9.12 0.18 1.12
CA ASP A 313 10.45 0.21 1.69
C ASP A 313 11.41 -0.49 0.72
N SER A 314 12.67 -0.06 0.64
CA SER A 314 13.65 -0.64 -0.31
C SER A 314 13.84 -2.16 -0.15
N VAL A 315 13.51 -2.70 1.04
CA VAL A 315 13.48 -4.12 1.38
C VAL A 315 12.28 -4.84 0.76
N GLU A 316 11.13 -4.18 0.65
CA GLU A 316 9.93 -4.72 -0.01
C GLU A 316 10.12 -4.80 -1.52
N ALA A 317 10.84 -3.86 -2.13
CA ALA A 317 11.18 -3.92 -3.54
C ALA A 317 12.06 -5.13 -3.89
N THR A 318 12.99 -5.53 -3.00
CA THR A 318 13.74 -6.80 -3.17
C THR A 318 12.89 -8.06 -3.00
N LEU A 319 11.75 -7.95 -2.33
CA LEU A 319 10.80 -9.05 -2.23
C LEU A 319 9.92 -9.15 -3.48
N VAL A 320 9.73 -8.12 -4.29
CA VAL A 320 8.90 -8.24 -5.50
C VAL A 320 9.81 -8.40 -6.72
N GLY A 321 10.03 -9.63 -7.23
CA GLY A 321 10.69 -9.77 -8.53
C GLY A 321 11.55 -11.00 -8.87
N GLU A 322 11.54 -12.10 -8.12
CA GLU A 322 12.23 -13.34 -8.53
C GLU A 322 11.30 -14.54 -8.32
N ASP A 323 11.37 -15.56 -9.20
CA ASP A 323 10.69 -16.86 -9.04
C ASP A 323 11.28 -17.57 -7.80
N ARG A 324 10.80 -17.20 -6.61
CA ARG A 324 11.25 -17.69 -5.30
C ARG A 324 10.07 -18.21 -4.50
N TYR A 325 10.21 -19.39 -3.90
CA TYR A 325 9.21 -19.88 -2.94
C TYR A 325 9.28 -19.07 -1.64
N ARG A 326 8.17 -18.49 -1.22
CA ARG A 326 8.10 -17.54 -0.11
C ARG A 326 7.13 -17.98 0.96
N VAL A 327 7.65 -17.99 2.19
CA VAL A 327 6.85 -18.13 3.39
C VAL A 327 6.85 -16.82 4.16
N MET A 328 5.68 -16.20 4.32
CA MET A 328 5.53 -14.98 5.11
C MET A 328 5.15 -15.32 6.55
N VAL A 329 5.86 -14.74 7.52
CA VAL A 329 5.66 -15.01 8.95
C VAL A 329 5.41 -13.70 9.69
N PRO A 330 4.14 -13.32 9.94
CA PRO A 330 3.84 -12.18 10.77
C PRO A 330 4.16 -12.47 12.24
N ILE A 331 5.03 -11.66 12.84
CA ILE A 331 5.42 -11.75 14.24
C ILE A 331 5.09 -10.45 14.96
N THR A 332 4.70 -10.54 16.24
CA THR A 332 4.53 -9.35 17.11
C THR A 332 5.68 -9.23 18.10
N ASN A 333 6.24 -10.36 18.51
CA ASN A 333 7.29 -10.42 19.51
C ASN A 333 8.41 -11.35 19.05
N PRO A 334 9.54 -10.79 18.55
CA PRO A 334 10.67 -11.56 18.04
C PRO A 334 11.33 -12.53 19.04
N ARG A 335 10.92 -12.53 20.32
CA ARG A 335 11.43 -13.44 21.36
C ARG A 335 10.60 -14.70 21.54
N THR A 336 9.30 -14.62 21.29
CA THR A 336 8.36 -15.73 21.48
C THR A 336 8.06 -16.40 20.15
N ASP A 337 8.00 -15.60 19.10
CA ASP A 337 7.54 -16.06 17.78
C ASP A 337 8.70 -16.67 16.96
N THR A 338 9.87 -16.88 17.58
CA THR A 338 11.06 -17.45 16.93
C THR A 338 10.83 -18.89 16.47
N GLU A 339 10.09 -19.68 17.26
CA GLU A 339 9.75 -21.08 16.94
C GLU A 339 8.88 -21.17 15.67
N LEU A 340 7.96 -20.22 15.48
CA LEU A 340 7.17 -20.11 14.26
C LEU A 340 8.03 -19.78 13.02
N VAL A 341 9.01 -18.88 13.19
CA VAL A 341 9.95 -18.53 12.11
C VAL A 341 10.84 -19.73 11.75
N GLU A 342 11.30 -20.49 12.75
CA GLU A 342 12.05 -21.72 12.52
C GLU A 342 11.20 -22.76 11.76
N LEU A 343 9.95 -22.99 12.18
CA LEU A 343 9.04 -23.89 11.48
C LEU A 343 8.86 -23.49 10.01
N ALA A 344 8.62 -22.20 9.75
CA ALA A 344 8.49 -21.66 8.41
C ALA A 344 9.77 -21.83 7.59
N ALA A 345 10.94 -21.64 8.20
CA ALA A 345 12.24 -21.88 7.57
C ALA A 345 12.44 -23.36 7.20
N ARG A 346 12.05 -24.29 8.07
CA ARG A 346 12.08 -25.74 7.79
C ARG A 346 11.14 -26.15 6.66
N ILE A 347 9.95 -25.54 6.58
CA ILE A 347 9.02 -25.76 5.46
C ILE A 347 9.62 -25.21 4.16
N ALA A 348 10.19 -24.00 4.21
CA ALA A 348 10.79 -23.34 3.07
C ALA A 348 12.06 -24.03 2.55
N SER A 349 12.87 -24.65 3.42
CA SER A 349 14.18 -25.23 3.07
C SER A 349 14.09 -26.40 2.08
N GLN A 350 12.89 -26.94 1.83
CA GLN A 350 12.67 -28.00 0.86
C GLN A 350 12.42 -27.49 -0.57
N GLN A 351 12.39 -26.16 -0.75
CA GLN A 351 12.13 -25.51 -2.02
C GLN A 351 13.38 -24.79 -2.52
N ASP A 352 13.63 -24.86 -3.83
CA ASP A 352 14.75 -24.15 -4.44
C ASP A 352 14.53 -22.63 -4.34
N ASN A 353 15.60 -21.90 -3.98
CA ASN A 353 15.61 -20.43 -3.91
C ASN A 353 14.51 -19.87 -2.98
N ALA A 354 14.31 -20.52 -1.82
CA ALA A 354 13.28 -20.14 -0.88
C ALA A 354 13.65 -18.92 -0.02
N THR A 355 12.65 -18.13 0.37
CA THR A 355 12.82 -16.96 1.23
C THR A 355 11.75 -16.92 2.31
N VAL A 356 12.16 -16.73 3.56
CA VAL A 356 11.25 -16.46 4.68
C VAL A 356 11.16 -14.96 4.90
N HIS A 357 9.96 -14.40 4.71
CA HIS A 357 9.67 -12.99 4.92
C HIS A 357 9.02 -12.79 6.28
N VAL A 358 9.80 -12.34 7.25
CA VAL A 358 9.32 -12.03 8.60
C VAL A 358 8.75 -10.61 8.62
N VAL A 359 7.47 -10.48 8.96
CA VAL A 359 6.78 -9.20 9.06
C VAL A 359 6.61 -8.87 10.54
N HIS A 360 7.48 -8.00 11.07
CA HIS A 360 7.42 -7.58 12.47
C HIS A 360 6.42 -6.44 12.67
N ILE A 361 5.32 -6.72 13.36
CA ILE A 361 4.24 -5.77 13.55
C ILE A 361 4.41 -5.03 14.89
N ILE A 362 4.57 -3.71 14.81
CA ILE A 362 4.70 -2.82 15.97
C ILE A 362 3.36 -2.12 16.20
N GLN A 363 2.62 -2.52 17.23
CA GLN A 363 1.33 -1.92 17.54
C GLN A 363 1.51 -0.52 18.16
N ALA A 364 1.16 0.52 17.42
CA ALA A 364 1.31 1.90 17.89
C ALA A 364 0.25 2.28 18.96
N PRO A 365 0.63 2.78 20.16
CA PRO A 365 -0.32 3.17 21.20
C PRO A 365 -1.23 4.33 20.76
N LYS A 366 -2.52 4.29 21.12
CA LYS A 366 -3.55 5.30 20.78
C LYS A 366 -3.31 6.73 21.33
N GLN A 367 -2.18 7.00 22.00
CA GLN A 367 -1.95 8.26 22.74
C GLN A 367 -0.58 8.91 22.56
N LEU A 368 0.25 8.44 21.63
CA LEU A 368 1.51 9.12 21.32
C LEU A 368 1.32 10.09 20.15
N SER A 369 1.20 11.37 20.52
CA SER A 369 1.58 12.48 19.65
C SER A 369 2.96 12.17 19.06
N LEU A 370 3.06 12.08 17.73
CA LEU A 370 4.31 12.00 16.99
C LEU A 370 5.07 13.32 17.12
N VAL A 371 5.63 13.56 18.30
CA VAL A 371 6.68 14.55 18.54
C VAL A 371 7.86 13.75 19.07
N SER A 372 8.99 13.90 18.38
CA SER A 372 10.28 13.26 18.60
C SER A 372 10.48 11.90 17.92
N GLY A 373 11.14 11.95 16.75
CA GLY A 373 11.77 10.80 16.08
C GLY A 373 12.89 10.10 16.86
N GLY A 374 13.03 10.35 18.17
CA GLY A 374 14.00 9.65 19.03
C GLY A 374 13.46 8.38 19.71
N ASN A 375 12.14 8.14 19.68
CA ASN A 375 11.56 6.91 20.24
C ASN A 375 11.56 5.74 19.25
N VAL A 376 11.47 6.01 17.94
CA VAL A 376 11.55 4.98 16.89
C VAL A 376 12.96 4.39 16.81
N GLU A 377 14.00 5.22 16.77
CA GLU A 377 15.41 4.78 16.80
C GLU A 377 15.76 3.92 18.04
N ARG A 378 15.16 4.22 19.21
CA ARG A 378 15.40 3.43 20.43
C ARG A 378 14.67 2.08 20.42
N ILE A 379 13.51 2.01 19.75
CA ILE A 379 12.78 0.75 19.52
C ILE A 379 13.51 -0.10 18.47
N GLU A 380 14.01 0.52 17.39
CA GLU A 380 14.85 -0.13 16.37
C GLU A 380 16.15 -0.71 16.95
N ALA A 381 16.83 0.02 17.85
CA ALA A 381 18.08 -0.45 18.46
C ALA A 381 17.88 -1.66 19.41
N GLU A 382 16.76 -1.75 20.14
CA GLU A 382 16.43 -2.94 20.96
C GLU A 382 15.90 -4.11 20.11
N SER A 383 15.21 -3.82 19.00
CA SER A 383 14.76 -4.83 18.03
C SER A 383 15.94 -5.45 17.29
N ASN A 384 16.94 -4.68 16.85
CA ASN A 384 18.07 -5.18 16.06
C ASN A 384 18.88 -6.28 16.73
N LYS A 385 19.08 -6.23 18.06
CA LYS A 385 19.77 -7.31 18.78
C LYS A 385 18.94 -8.59 18.87
N ARG A 386 17.61 -8.47 18.91
CA ARG A 386 16.66 -9.60 18.99
C ARG A 386 16.41 -10.21 17.61
N MET A 387 16.49 -9.41 16.55
CA MET A 387 16.41 -9.89 15.16
C MET A 387 17.64 -10.67 14.71
N GLN A 388 18.79 -10.55 15.40
CA GLN A 388 19.98 -11.36 15.08
C GLN A 388 19.76 -12.86 15.26
N GLU A 389 18.95 -13.27 16.24
CA GLU A 389 18.60 -14.68 16.45
C GLU A 389 17.77 -15.21 15.28
N ILE A 390 16.86 -14.39 14.75
CA ILE A 390 16.07 -14.72 13.55
C ILE A 390 16.97 -14.80 12.31
N TYR A 391 17.91 -13.87 12.10
CA TYR A 391 18.84 -13.98 10.97
C TYR A 391 19.72 -15.23 11.04
N ALA A 392 20.13 -15.65 12.24
CA ALA A 392 20.92 -16.87 12.43
C ALA A 392 20.17 -18.15 12.01
N LEU A 393 18.83 -18.18 12.12
CA LEU A 393 18.02 -19.30 11.63
C LEU A 393 18.12 -19.47 10.10
N GLY A 394 18.34 -18.39 9.37
CA GLY A 394 18.50 -18.43 7.91
C GLY A 394 19.74 -19.21 7.51
N ASP A 395 20.85 -18.97 8.22
CA ASP A 395 22.09 -19.71 8.03
C ASP A 395 21.93 -21.20 8.44
N GLU A 396 21.17 -21.49 9.50
CA GLU A 396 20.95 -22.86 9.99
C GLU A 396 20.03 -23.70 9.09
N CYS A 397 19.04 -23.07 8.46
CA CYS A 397 18.09 -23.73 7.57
C CYS A 397 18.43 -23.59 6.08
N GLU A 398 19.54 -22.92 5.74
CA GLU A 398 19.96 -22.59 4.36
C GLU A 398 18.86 -21.86 3.56
N VAL A 399 18.17 -20.91 4.20
CA VAL A 399 17.11 -20.08 3.58
C VAL A 399 17.38 -18.59 3.77
N ASP A 400 17.03 -17.79 2.76
CA ASP A 400 17.13 -16.34 2.86
C ASP A 400 16.06 -15.81 3.82
N ILE A 401 16.46 -15.09 4.87
CA ILE A 401 15.51 -14.45 5.80
C ILE A 401 15.53 -12.93 5.59
N THR A 402 14.36 -12.39 5.28
CA THR A 402 14.14 -10.94 5.15
C THR A 402 13.17 -10.47 6.22
N ILE A 403 13.45 -9.34 6.86
CA ILE A 403 12.63 -8.79 7.94
C ILE A 403 12.13 -7.40 7.54
N THR A 404 10.82 -7.20 7.58
CA THR A 404 10.17 -5.90 7.43
C THR A 404 9.48 -5.52 8.73
N SER A 405 9.78 -4.35 9.28
CA SER A 405 9.12 -3.85 10.50
C SER A 405 8.04 -2.83 10.12
N LEU A 406 6.81 -3.06 10.55
CA LEU A 406 5.66 -2.25 10.16
C LEU A 406 4.89 -1.76 11.39
N ALA A 407 4.77 -0.45 11.52
CA ALA A 407 4.01 0.19 12.59
C ALA A 407 2.58 0.49 12.13
N SER A 408 1.59 -0.24 12.65
CA SER A 408 0.20 -0.09 12.24
C SER A 408 -0.76 -0.04 13.43
N HIS A 409 -1.87 0.70 13.24
CA HIS A 409 -3.04 0.65 14.12
C HIS A 409 -4.04 -0.45 13.71
N HIS A 410 -3.84 -1.03 12.53
CA HIS A 410 -4.64 -2.10 11.93
C HIS A 410 -3.75 -3.29 11.58
N ALA A 411 -3.28 -3.99 12.61
CA ALA A 411 -2.24 -5.01 12.50
C ALA A 411 -2.68 -6.21 11.66
N PHE A 412 -3.94 -6.61 11.78
CA PHE A 412 -4.45 -7.79 11.07
C PHE A 412 -4.73 -7.48 9.59
N GLU A 413 -5.33 -6.32 9.30
CA GLU A 413 -5.52 -5.86 7.91
C GLU A 413 -4.17 -5.76 7.16
N GLU A 414 -3.13 -5.25 7.82
CA GLU A 414 -1.81 -5.09 7.20
C GLU A 414 -1.16 -6.43 6.82
N ILE A 415 -1.37 -7.52 7.59
CA ILE A 415 -0.88 -8.85 7.22
C ILE A 415 -1.46 -9.27 5.87
N PHE A 416 -2.76 -9.09 5.69
CA PHE A 416 -3.43 -9.46 4.44
C PHE A 416 -3.03 -8.55 3.29
N ASP A 417 -2.82 -7.26 3.56
CA ASP A 417 -2.30 -6.34 2.56
C ASP A 417 -0.88 -6.69 2.15
N MET A 418 -0.02 -7.04 3.11
CA MET A 418 1.33 -7.51 2.85
C MET A 418 1.31 -8.78 2.01
N ALA A 419 0.54 -9.79 2.40
CA ALA A 419 0.41 -11.03 1.63
C ALA A 419 -0.12 -10.78 0.20
N ARG A 420 -1.04 -9.82 0.02
CA ARG A 420 -1.48 -9.42 -1.33
C ARG A 420 -0.40 -8.72 -2.14
N ARG A 421 0.49 -7.96 -1.49
CA ARG A 421 1.58 -7.20 -2.13
C ARG A 421 2.78 -8.08 -2.47
N THR A 422 3.22 -8.89 -1.51
CA THR A 422 4.41 -9.75 -1.64
C THR A 422 4.09 -11.12 -2.23
N GLN A 423 2.81 -11.44 -2.40
CA GLN A 423 2.29 -12.68 -3.00
C GLN A 423 3.04 -13.94 -2.53
N PRO A 424 3.16 -14.18 -1.21
CA PRO A 424 3.83 -15.38 -0.73
C PRO A 424 3.02 -16.62 -1.12
N GLU A 425 3.68 -17.76 -1.28
CA GLU A 425 3.02 -19.05 -1.48
C GLU A 425 2.30 -19.48 -0.20
N LEU A 426 2.91 -19.24 0.97
CA LEU A 426 2.37 -19.60 2.28
C LEU A 426 2.48 -18.44 3.27
N VAL A 427 1.41 -18.19 4.03
CA VAL A 427 1.45 -17.37 5.26
C VAL A 427 1.37 -18.28 6.46
N ALA A 428 2.41 -18.28 7.30
CA ALA A 428 2.47 -19.05 8.54
C ALA A 428 2.29 -18.11 9.74
N MET A 429 1.19 -18.25 10.48
CA MET A 429 0.85 -17.36 11.59
C MET A 429 0.47 -18.12 12.85
N GLU A 430 0.88 -17.61 14.01
CA GLU A 430 0.48 -18.16 15.30
C GLU A 430 -0.96 -17.77 15.66
N TRP A 431 -1.70 -18.68 16.29
CA TRP A 431 -3.03 -18.50 16.86
C TRP A 431 -3.03 -18.84 18.34
N GLY A 432 -3.33 -17.81 19.14
CA GLY A 432 -3.37 -17.85 20.59
C GLY A 432 -3.95 -16.56 21.16
N ASP A 433 -3.64 -16.26 22.43
CA ASP A 433 -4.00 -15.00 23.11
C ASP A 433 -3.13 -13.80 22.65
N ASP A 434 -2.48 -13.92 21.49
CA ASP A 434 -1.59 -12.91 20.96
C ASP A 434 -2.32 -11.69 20.43
N GLN A 435 -1.57 -10.58 20.40
CA GLN A 435 -2.09 -9.25 20.07
C GLN A 435 -2.74 -9.20 18.67
N LEU A 436 -2.32 -10.05 17.72
CA LEU A 436 -2.85 -10.07 16.36
C LEU A 436 -4.33 -10.47 16.28
N TRP A 437 -4.73 -11.56 16.93
CA TRP A 437 -6.12 -12.03 16.91
C TRP A 437 -7.03 -11.18 17.80
N HIS A 438 -6.48 -10.58 18.86
CA HIS A 438 -7.18 -9.55 19.62
C HIS A 438 -7.40 -8.27 18.80
N ALA A 439 -6.39 -7.84 18.04
CA ALA A 439 -6.50 -6.69 17.14
C ALA A 439 -7.50 -6.95 16.02
N ALA A 440 -7.45 -8.13 15.38
CA ALA A 440 -8.42 -8.57 14.38
C ALA A 440 -9.85 -8.38 14.87
N ARG A 441 -10.17 -8.87 16.08
CA ARG A 441 -11.52 -8.74 16.68
C ARG A 441 -12.00 -7.28 16.85
N ALA A 442 -11.07 -6.34 17.03
CA ALA A 442 -11.36 -4.91 17.15
C ALA A 442 -11.47 -4.20 15.78
N GLU A 443 -10.83 -4.75 14.74
CA GLU A 443 -10.78 -4.24 13.38
C GLU A 443 -12.00 -4.76 12.59
N ARG A 444 -13.04 -3.92 12.37
CA ARG A 444 -14.22 -4.31 11.57
C ARG A 444 -14.30 -3.54 10.26
N PRO A 445 -14.73 -4.17 9.15
CA PRO A 445 -15.27 -5.54 9.03
C PRO A 445 -14.24 -6.61 8.60
N LEU A 446 -14.10 -7.68 9.39
CA LEU A 446 -13.19 -8.82 9.11
C LEU A 446 -13.64 -9.69 7.93
N ASP A 447 -14.95 -9.89 7.80
CA ASP A 447 -15.52 -10.79 6.79
C ASP A 447 -15.18 -10.35 5.36
N GLU A 448 -15.00 -9.05 5.11
CA GLU A 448 -14.60 -8.56 3.79
C GLU A 448 -13.14 -8.88 3.45
N ILE A 449 -12.27 -8.98 4.47
CA ILE A 449 -10.83 -9.18 4.33
C ILE A 449 -10.50 -10.68 4.18
N THR A 450 -11.15 -11.53 4.97
CA THR A 450 -10.88 -12.99 5.04
C THR A 450 -11.67 -13.82 4.03
N ASN A 451 -12.64 -13.23 3.31
CA ASN A 451 -13.49 -13.94 2.35
C ASN A 451 -12.74 -14.44 1.10
N GLN A 452 -11.56 -13.89 0.81
CA GLN A 452 -10.69 -14.30 -0.30
C GLN A 452 -9.26 -14.31 0.21
N LEU A 453 -8.76 -15.49 0.55
CA LEU A 453 -7.36 -15.64 0.94
C LEU A 453 -6.45 -15.32 -0.25
N PRO A 454 -5.39 -14.51 -0.05
CA PRO A 454 -4.43 -14.17 -1.10
C PRO A 454 -3.54 -15.35 -1.51
N CYS A 455 -3.31 -16.29 -0.61
CA CYS A 455 -2.39 -17.42 -0.74
C CYS A 455 -2.79 -18.54 0.23
N ASP A 456 -1.99 -19.60 0.32
CA ASP A 456 -2.19 -20.66 1.31
C ASP A 456 -1.88 -20.10 2.72
N PHE A 457 -2.65 -20.55 3.72
CA PHE A 457 -2.47 -20.15 5.13
C PHE A 457 -2.25 -21.39 5.99
N ALA A 458 -1.22 -21.32 6.85
CA ALA A 458 -0.98 -22.25 7.93
C ALA A 458 -1.10 -21.49 9.26
N ILE A 459 -2.10 -21.85 10.07
CA ILE A 459 -2.37 -21.23 11.36
C ILE A 459 -1.94 -22.19 12.46
N PHE A 460 -0.95 -21.78 13.24
CA PHE A 460 -0.31 -22.62 14.24
C PHE A 460 -0.77 -22.28 15.65
N LYS A 461 -1.25 -23.26 16.41
CA LYS A 461 -1.51 -23.12 17.84
C LYS A 461 -0.38 -23.79 18.61
N ASP A 462 0.47 -22.97 19.21
CA ASP A 462 1.61 -23.47 19.96
C ASP A 462 1.21 -24.08 21.31
N ARG A 463 1.80 -25.24 21.61
CA ARG A 463 1.76 -25.92 22.91
C ARG A 463 3.10 -26.59 23.24
N GLY A 464 4.20 -25.97 22.82
CA GLY A 464 5.53 -26.57 22.83
C GLY A 464 5.77 -27.27 21.51
N LEU A 465 5.97 -26.47 20.46
CA LEU A 465 6.17 -26.93 19.09
C LEU A 465 7.24 -28.03 19.00
N ASP A 466 6.80 -29.21 18.59
CA ASP A 466 7.66 -30.34 18.26
C ASP A 466 7.09 -31.04 17.02
N PRO A 467 7.72 -30.92 15.83
CA PRO A 467 7.24 -31.54 14.61
C PRO A 467 7.63 -33.02 14.46
N ALA A 468 8.13 -33.69 15.50
CA ALA A 468 8.62 -35.07 15.39
C ALA A 468 7.56 -36.10 14.99
N GLU A 469 6.36 -36.06 15.58
CA GLU A 469 5.27 -37.02 15.37
C GLU A 469 4.02 -36.30 14.86
N ILE A 470 3.77 -36.38 13.55
CA ILE A 470 2.72 -35.61 12.86
C ILE A 470 1.50 -36.49 12.57
N LEU A 471 0.34 -36.11 13.11
CA LEU A 471 -0.95 -36.71 12.76
C LEU A 471 -1.68 -35.86 11.72
N ILE A 472 -2.13 -36.48 10.62
CA ILE A 472 -2.94 -35.85 9.58
C ILE A 472 -4.31 -36.55 9.48
N PRO A 473 -5.36 -36.02 10.14
CA PRO A 473 -6.72 -36.44 9.88
C PRO A 473 -7.16 -35.94 8.50
N THR A 474 -7.59 -36.85 7.62
CA THR A 474 -7.95 -36.50 6.25
C THR A 474 -9.23 -37.18 5.79
N ALA A 475 -10.12 -36.39 5.19
CA ALA A 475 -11.22 -36.85 4.36
C ALA A 475 -10.96 -36.55 2.86
N GLY A 476 -9.70 -36.21 2.53
CA GLY A 476 -9.29 -35.69 1.24
C GLY A 476 -9.52 -34.17 1.10
N GLY A 477 -9.47 -33.69 -0.13
CA GLY A 477 -9.69 -32.29 -0.46
C GLY A 477 -8.43 -31.41 -0.44
N PRO A 478 -8.54 -30.18 -0.95
CA PRO A 478 -7.38 -29.31 -1.21
C PRO A 478 -6.68 -28.85 0.08
N ASP A 479 -7.45 -28.60 1.15
CA ASP A 479 -6.92 -28.13 2.43
C ASP A 479 -6.15 -29.24 3.17
N SER A 480 -6.66 -30.48 3.15
CA SER A 480 -5.91 -31.65 3.63
C SER A 480 -4.64 -31.90 2.79
N GLY A 481 -4.69 -31.59 1.49
CA GLY A 481 -3.51 -31.64 0.62
C GLY A 481 -2.43 -30.64 1.02
N LEU A 482 -2.80 -29.44 1.50
CA LEU A 482 -1.84 -28.48 2.05
C LEU A 482 -1.22 -29.00 3.36
N SER A 483 -2.02 -29.62 4.24
CA SER A 483 -1.48 -30.30 5.43
C SER A 483 -0.46 -31.39 5.06
N ALA A 484 -0.71 -32.13 3.98
CA ALA A 484 0.20 -33.15 3.47
C ALA A 484 1.52 -32.54 2.94
N GLU A 485 1.43 -31.46 2.15
CA GLU A 485 2.61 -30.74 1.64
C GLU A 485 3.50 -30.22 2.78
N ILE A 486 2.89 -29.62 3.82
CA ILE A 486 3.61 -29.15 5.01
C ILE A 486 4.25 -30.33 5.75
N ALA A 487 3.51 -31.43 5.96
CA ALA A 487 4.04 -32.60 6.66
C ALA A 487 5.18 -33.28 5.89
N ALA A 488 5.09 -33.38 4.57
CA ALA A 488 6.15 -33.92 3.72
C ALA A 488 7.41 -33.04 3.77
N ALA A 489 7.24 -31.71 3.80
CA ALA A 489 8.34 -30.78 3.97
C ALA A 489 9.05 -30.98 5.33
N LEU A 490 8.28 -31.12 6.42
CA LEU A 490 8.82 -31.38 7.75
C LEU A 490 9.45 -32.77 7.87
N GLN A 491 8.86 -33.80 7.27
CA GLN A 491 9.45 -35.14 7.20
C GLN A 491 10.84 -35.10 6.55
N SER A 492 10.99 -34.33 5.48
CA SER A 492 12.28 -34.19 4.78
C SER A 492 13.28 -33.32 5.54
N ALA A 493 12.81 -32.25 6.21
CA ALA A 493 13.66 -31.29 6.91
C ALA A 493 14.18 -31.80 8.27
N VAL A 494 13.34 -32.52 9.03
CA VAL A 494 13.66 -32.93 10.42
C VAL A 494 13.45 -34.42 10.69
N GLY A 495 13.05 -35.22 9.69
CA GLY A 495 12.85 -36.65 9.85
C GLY A 495 11.56 -37.03 10.61
N ALA A 496 10.53 -36.19 10.52
CA ALA A 496 9.24 -36.41 11.18
C ALA A 496 8.57 -37.74 10.74
N SER A 497 8.02 -38.47 11.70
CA SER A 497 7.07 -39.57 11.45
C SER A 497 5.70 -38.98 11.16
N VAL A 498 5.02 -39.55 10.16
CA VAL A 498 3.69 -39.10 9.72
C VAL A 498 2.71 -40.24 9.90
N THR A 499 1.58 -39.95 10.55
CA THR A 499 0.45 -40.85 10.71
C THR A 499 -0.78 -40.24 10.04
N LEU A 500 -1.40 -40.98 9.12
CA LEU A 500 -2.62 -40.60 8.43
C LEU A 500 -3.83 -41.24 9.12
N LEU A 501 -4.83 -40.42 9.43
CA LEU A 501 -6.08 -40.88 10.05
C LEU A 501 -7.26 -40.65 9.12
N HIS A 502 -8.01 -41.71 8.83
CA HIS A 502 -9.30 -41.63 8.15
C HIS A 502 -10.39 -42.25 9.03
N VAL A 503 -11.55 -41.61 9.10
CA VAL A 503 -12.67 -42.05 9.96
C VAL A 503 -13.82 -42.48 9.05
N VAL A 504 -14.29 -43.71 9.24
CA VAL A 504 -15.44 -44.29 8.52
C VAL A 504 -16.63 -44.49 9.46
N ASP A 505 -17.84 -44.43 8.91
CA ASP A 505 -19.08 -44.52 9.68
C ASP A 505 -19.44 -45.95 10.10
N ASP A 506 -18.97 -46.96 9.35
CA ASP A 506 -19.28 -48.38 9.57
C ASP A 506 -18.04 -49.27 9.41
N PRO A 507 -17.84 -50.28 10.28
CA PRO A 507 -16.73 -51.24 10.16
C PRO A 507 -16.65 -51.97 8.80
N SER A 508 -17.75 -52.11 8.07
CA SER A 508 -17.76 -52.67 6.72
C SER A 508 -17.07 -51.79 5.67
N GLU A 509 -16.87 -50.49 5.96
CA GLU A 509 -16.18 -49.54 5.09
C GLU A 509 -14.67 -49.48 5.33
N THR A 510 -14.14 -50.25 6.30
CA THR A 510 -12.70 -50.25 6.65
C THR A 510 -11.81 -50.46 5.43
N ALA A 511 -12.12 -51.46 4.59
CA ALA A 511 -11.32 -51.75 3.39
C ALA A 511 -11.36 -50.61 2.35
N ALA A 512 -12.46 -49.84 2.30
CA ALA A 512 -12.56 -48.67 1.44
C ALA A 512 -11.76 -47.49 2.01
N GLY A 513 -11.76 -47.32 3.34
CA GLY A 513 -10.93 -46.34 4.04
C GLY A 513 -9.43 -46.62 3.90
N GLU A 514 -9.01 -47.88 3.99
CA GLU A 514 -7.61 -48.29 3.77
C GLU A 514 -7.19 -48.00 2.32
N ALA A 515 -8.00 -48.38 1.34
CA ALA A 515 -7.74 -48.09 -0.07
C ALA A 515 -7.70 -46.58 -0.37
N PHE A 516 -8.54 -45.79 0.31
CA PHE A 516 -8.51 -44.34 0.24
C PHE A 516 -7.19 -43.78 0.77
N LEU A 517 -6.77 -44.19 1.97
CA LEU A 517 -5.50 -43.74 2.57
C LEU A 517 -4.30 -44.16 1.72
N ASP A 518 -4.28 -45.37 1.17
CA ASP A 518 -3.22 -45.83 0.29
C ASP A 518 -3.09 -44.94 -0.95
N SER A 519 -4.21 -44.68 -1.64
CA SER A 519 -4.21 -43.82 -2.83
C SER A 519 -3.81 -42.38 -2.50
N TRP A 520 -4.32 -41.85 -1.39
CA TRP A 520 -4.08 -40.48 -0.96
C TRP A 520 -2.64 -40.28 -0.49
N ALA A 521 -2.07 -41.24 0.21
CA ALA A 521 -0.67 -41.24 0.62
C ALA A 521 0.27 -41.19 -0.60
N THR A 522 0.02 -42.03 -1.61
CA THR A 522 0.82 -42.04 -2.84
C THR A 522 0.67 -40.74 -3.64
N GLU A 523 -0.53 -40.17 -3.72
CA GLU A 523 -0.77 -38.89 -4.41
C GLU A 523 0.02 -37.73 -3.79
N HIS A 524 0.23 -37.77 -2.47
CA HIS A 524 0.92 -36.72 -1.72
C HIS A 524 2.36 -37.08 -1.30
N GLY A 525 2.92 -38.19 -1.80
CA GLY A 525 4.31 -38.58 -1.50
C GLY A 525 4.56 -39.00 -0.05
N LEU A 526 3.53 -39.50 0.64
CA LEU A 526 3.56 -39.96 2.03
C LEU A 526 3.44 -41.50 2.12
N ASP A 527 4.06 -42.22 1.18
CA ASP A 527 3.97 -43.68 1.08
C ASP A 527 4.46 -44.42 2.34
N ASP A 528 5.39 -43.82 3.09
CA ASP A 528 5.96 -44.39 4.32
C ASP A 528 5.16 -44.05 5.58
N ALA A 529 4.09 -43.26 5.47
CA ALA A 529 3.27 -42.85 6.62
C ALA A 529 2.49 -44.03 7.23
N GLU A 530 2.38 -44.05 8.56
CA GLU A 530 1.49 -44.98 9.27
C GLU A 530 0.04 -44.65 8.94
N ARG A 531 -0.83 -45.66 8.76
CA ARG A 531 -2.21 -45.47 8.32
C ARG A 531 -3.17 -46.05 9.35
N ILE A 532 -4.08 -45.21 9.84
CA ILE A 532 -5.09 -45.58 10.82
C ILE A 532 -6.48 -45.33 10.21
N VAL A 533 -7.29 -46.38 10.12
CA VAL A 533 -8.71 -46.27 9.78
C VAL A 533 -9.53 -46.50 11.03
N ASP A 534 -10.18 -45.44 11.52
CA ASP A 534 -11.07 -45.52 12.68
C ASP A 534 -12.51 -45.81 12.23
N THR A 535 -13.16 -46.74 12.92
CA THR A 535 -14.52 -47.22 12.58
C THR A 535 -15.59 -46.75 13.56
N GLY A 536 -15.26 -45.78 14.42
CA GLY A 536 -16.16 -45.27 15.45
C GLY A 536 -17.21 -44.27 14.96
N GLY A 537 -17.09 -43.75 13.74
CA GLY A 537 -17.98 -42.73 13.14
C GLY A 537 -17.91 -41.34 13.79
N ASP A 538 -17.20 -41.19 14.91
CA ASP A 538 -16.98 -39.91 15.59
C ASP A 538 -15.57 -39.38 15.24
N ILE A 539 -15.53 -38.41 14.35
CA ILE A 539 -14.30 -37.82 13.84
C ILE A 539 -13.49 -37.18 14.97
N GLU A 540 -14.13 -36.43 15.86
CA GLU A 540 -13.43 -35.69 16.91
C GLU A 540 -12.85 -36.63 17.95
N ALA A 541 -13.61 -37.65 18.36
CA ALA A 541 -13.14 -38.66 19.29
C ALA A 541 -12.02 -39.53 18.70
N ALA A 542 -12.05 -39.80 17.39
CA ALA A 542 -10.97 -40.51 16.70
C ALA A 542 -9.69 -39.68 16.66
N ILE A 543 -9.77 -38.38 16.31
CA ILE A 543 -8.61 -37.49 16.30
C ILE A 543 -8.00 -37.37 17.69
N LYS A 544 -8.81 -37.18 18.74
CA LYS A 544 -8.32 -37.10 20.12
C LYS A 544 -7.53 -38.36 20.53
N ARG A 545 -8.06 -39.55 20.24
CA ARG A 545 -7.37 -40.82 20.55
C ARG A 545 -6.06 -40.98 19.80
N ALA A 546 -6.02 -40.60 18.52
CA ALA A 546 -4.80 -40.70 17.72
C ALA A 546 -3.78 -39.61 18.08
N ALA A 547 -4.23 -38.46 18.58
CA ALA A 547 -3.37 -37.36 18.99
C ALA A 547 -2.55 -37.67 20.26
N ASP A 548 -2.94 -38.65 21.08
CA ASP A 548 -2.21 -39.07 22.29
C ASP A 548 -0.76 -39.50 22.00
N SER A 549 -0.48 -39.97 20.78
CA SER A 549 0.87 -40.36 20.32
C SER A 549 1.53 -39.34 19.40
N ALA A 550 0.89 -38.20 19.14
CA ALA A 550 1.39 -37.17 18.24
C ALA A 550 1.88 -35.94 19.00
N THR A 551 2.87 -35.25 18.44
CA THR A 551 3.38 -33.96 18.94
C THR A 551 2.82 -32.79 18.14
N LEU A 552 2.33 -33.05 16.91
CA LEU A 552 1.68 -32.09 16.05
C LEU A 552 0.47 -32.72 15.33
N VAL A 553 -0.69 -32.06 15.37
CA VAL A 553 -1.87 -32.45 14.57
C VAL A 553 -2.09 -31.41 13.48
N THR A 554 -2.07 -31.83 12.21
CA THR A 554 -2.33 -30.95 11.05
C THR A 554 -3.74 -31.19 10.50
N ILE A 555 -4.60 -30.17 10.52
CA ILE A 555 -6.00 -30.29 10.11
C ILE A 555 -6.24 -29.39 8.91
N GLY A 556 -6.65 -29.98 7.80
CA GLY A 556 -7.19 -29.23 6.66
C GLY A 556 -8.57 -28.66 7.01
N ALA A 557 -8.82 -27.40 6.64
CA ALA A 557 -10.12 -26.77 6.85
C ALA A 557 -11.24 -27.59 6.17
N THR A 558 -12.16 -28.15 6.95
CA THR A 558 -13.29 -28.96 6.43
C THR A 558 -14.38 -28.11 5.76
N GLU A 559 -14.44 -26.82 6.07
CA GLU A 559 -15.36 -25.83 5.49
C GLU A 559 -14.63 -24.49 5.24
N ARG A 560 -15.10 -23.73 4.24
CA ARG A 560 -14.49 -22.44 3.84
C ARG A 560 -14.56 -21.39 4.94
N GLY A 561 -13.54 -20.52 4.99
CA GLY A 561 -13.49 -19.38 5.89
C GLY A 561 -13.05 -19.78 7.29
N LEU A 562 -12.07 -20.68 7.40
CA LEU A 562 -11.46 -21.03 8.69
C LEU A 562 -10.85 -19.76 9.31
N VAL A 563 -10.07 -19.00 8.55
CA VAL A 563 -9.46 -17.74 9.05
C VAL A 563 -10.52 -16.73 9.50
N SER A 564 -11.63 -16.64 8.77
CA SER A 564 -12.78 -15.79 9.14
C SER A 564 -13.42 -16.23 10.47
N ARG A 565 -13.62 -17.54 10.64
CA ARG A 565 -14.20 -18.10 11.85
C ARG A 565 -13.30 -17.95 13.06
N LEU A 566 -11.99 -18.10 12.89
CA LEU A 566 -11.00 -17.84 13.93
C LEU A 566 -10.98 -16.37 14.33
N ALA A 567 -10.96 -15.45 13.36
CA ALA A 567 -10.95 -14.00 13.62
C ALA A 567 -12.25 -13.50 14.30
N SER A 568 -13.36 -14.22 14.12
CA SER A 568 -14.66 -13.93 14.73
C SER A 568 -14.97 -14.74 16.00
N ASP A 569 -14.05 -15.60 16.44
CA ASP A 569 -14.24 -16.51 17.59
C ASP A 569 -15.47 -17.43 17.44
N SER A 570 -15.72 -17.88 16.21
CA SER A 570 -16.88 -18.72 15.84
C SER A 570 -16.48 -20.12 15.37
N LEU A 571 -15.20 -20.48 15.50
CA LEU A 571 -14.74 -21.84 15.23
C LEU A 571 -15.19 -22.78 16.36
N HIS A 572 -16.18 -23.61 16.07
CA HIS A 572 -16.59 -24.71 16.94
C HIS A 572 -15.94 -26.01 16.44
N LEU A 573 -14.72 -26.26 16.91
CA LEU A 573 -14.00 -27.50 16.64
C LEU A 573 -13.32 -27.92 17.94
N ASP A 574 -13.96 -28.81 18.69
CA ASP A 574 -13.59 -29.09 20.09
C ASP A 574 -12.21 -29.76 20.16
N VAL A 575 -11.83 -30.51 19.11
CA VAL A 575 -10.50 -31.14 18.97
C VAL A 575 -9.36 -30.13 19.13
N VAL A 576 -9.49 -28.94 18.54
CA VAL A 576 -8.43 -27.92 18.51
C VAL A 576 -8.16 -27.33 19.91
N ASN A 577 -9.12 -27.42 20.82
CA ASN A 577 -8.98 -26.96 22.19
C ASN A 577 -8.66 -28.10 23.17
N GLU A 578 -9.01 -29.34 22.86
CA GLU A 578 -8.94 -30.47 23.78
C GLU A 578 -7.71 -31.37 23.60
N VAL A 579 -7.02 -31.37 22.46
CA VAL A 579 -5.75 -32.11 22.34
C VAL A 579 -4.64 -31.43 23.14
N ASP A 580 -3.67 -32.18 23.67
CA ASP A 580 -2.57 -31.60 24.46
C ASP A 580 -1.38 -31.13 23.60
N CYS A 581 -1.28 -31.63 22.37
CA CYS A 581 -0.21 -31.31 21.42
C CYS A 581 -0.46 -30.00 20.64
N SER A 582 0.55 -29.57 19.88
CA SER A 582 0.44 -28.44 18.97
C SER A 582 -0.50 -28.74 17.81
N VAL A 583 -1.16 -27.72 17.26
CA VAL A 583 -2.13 -27.89 16.17
C VAL A 583 -1.81 -26.93 15.03
N LEU A 584 -1.76 -27.44 13.80
CA LEU A 584 -1.63 -26.63 12.59
C LEU A 584 -2.92 -26.74 11.77
N LEU A 585 -3.49 -25.61 11.41
CA LEU A 585 -4.68 -25.54 10.58
C LEU A 585 -4.31 -24.99 9.20
N ALA A 586 -4.66 -25.74 8.16
CA ALA A 586 -4.31 -25.42 6.78
C ALA A 586 -5.56 -24.98 5.99
N GLU A 587 -5.48 -23.84 5.27
CA GLU A 587 -6.55 -23.36 4.38
C GLU A 587 -5.97 -22.84 3.06
N ARG A 588 -6.50 -23.32 1.93
CA ARG A 588 -6.16 -22.83 0.58
C ARG A 588 -7.14 -21.77 0.06
N PRO A 589 -6.71 -20.86 -0.85
CA PRO A 589 -7.61 -19.96 -1.56
C PRO A 589 -8.68 -20.71 -2.36
N SER A 590 -9.95 -20.36 -2.15
CA SER A 590 -11.05 -20.90 -2.96
C SER A 590 -11.75 -19.83 -3.79
N SER A 591 -11.73 -19.99 -5.12
CA SER A 591 -12.47 -19.10 -6.04
C SER A 591 -13.88 -19.66 -6.29
N ARG A 592 -14.93 -18.89 -5.97
CA ARG A 592 -16.25 -19.10 -6.59
C ARG A 592 -16.87 -17.77 -7.00
N SER A 593 -17.45 -17.76 -8.19
CA SER A 593 -18.19 -16.61 -8.71
C SER A 593 -19.48 -16.37 -7.91
N ILE A 594 -19.85 -15.10 -7.79
CA ILE A 594 -21.03 -14.59 -7.07
C ILE A 594 -22.33 -15.31 -7.51
N LEU A 595 -22.40 -15.77 -8.76
CA LEU A 595 -23.54 -16.50 -9.33
C LEU A 595 -23.78 -17.87 -8.68
N LYS A 596 -22.73 -18.59 -8.25
CA LYS A 596 -22.88 -19.86 -7.52
C LYS A 596 -23.25 -19.66 -6.04
N ARG A 597 -23.01 -18.47 -5.45
CA ARG A 597 -23.43 -18.13 -4.07
C ARG A 597 -24.93 -17.91 -3.95
N LEU A 598 -25.60 -17.45 -5.02
CA LEU A 598 -27.05 -17.17 -5.01
C LEU A 598 -27.92 -18.36 -5.41
N PHE A 599 -27.37 -19.34 -6.16
CA PHE A 599 -28.18 -20.41 -6.76
C PHE A 599 -27.62 -21.84 -6.60
N GLY A 600 -26.49 -22.03 -5.92
CA GLY A 600 -25.90 -23.36 -5.72
C GLY A 600 -26.40 -24.03 -4.45
N SER A 601 -27.51 -24.77 -4.51
CA SER A 601 -27.86 -25.75 -3.48
C SER A 601 -26.83 -26.89 -3.50
N GLY A 602 -26.30 -27.25 -2.33
CA GLY A 602 -25.33 -28.33 -2.17
C GLY A 602 -25.83 -29.65 -2.75
N GLN A 603 -25.11 -30.16 -3.74
CA GLN A 603 -25.23 -31.54 -4.19
C GLN A 603 -23.83 -32.15 -4.12
N ARG A 604 -23.70 -33.20 -3.28
CA ARG A 604 -22.59 -34.14 -3.29
C ARG A 604 -22.45 -34.70 -4.71
N GLU A 605 -21.35 -34.41 -5.39
CA GLU A 605 -20.98 -35.10 -6.62
C GLU A 605 -20.54 -36.52 -6.26
N LYS A 606 -21.29 -37.52 -6.75
CA LYS A 606 -20.81 -38.90 -6.85
C LYS A 606 -19.89 -39.02 -8.08
N PRO A 607 -18.86 -39.89 -8.06
CA PRO A 607 -17.97 -40.06 -9.20
C PRO A 607 -18.74 -40.63 -10.40
N GLN A 608 -18.70 -39.95 -11.54
CA GLN A 608 -19.26 -40.46 -12.80
C GLN A 608 -18.28 -41.44 -13.44
N SER A 609 -18.76 -42.67 -13.62
CA SER A 609 -18.16 -43.71 -14.46
C SER A 609 -18.11 -43.28 -15.93
N GLU A 610 -16.99 -43.59 -16.58
CA GLU A 610 -16.71 -43.48 -18.00
C GLU A 610 -17.89 -43.88 -18.91
N ILE A 611 -18.19 -43.05 -19.92
CA ILE A 611 -18.95 -43.46 -21.11
C ILE A 611 -18.16 -43.05 -22.36
N THR A 612 -17.73 -44.08 -23.08
CA THR A 612 -17.09 -44.07 -24.40
C THR A 612 -17.94 -43.36 -25.47
N PRO A 613 -17.37 -42.63 -26.45
CA PRO A 613 -18.16 -42.06 -27.54
C PRO A 613 -18.31 -43.06 -28.70
N GLY A 614 -19.56 -43.40 -29.03
CA GLY A 614 -19.94 -44.20 -30.18
C GLY A 614 -20.97 -43.50 -31.09
N SER A 615 -20.49 -43.13 -32.29
CA SER A 615 -21.14 -43.08 -33.61
C SER A 615 -22.63 -42.72 -33.82
N ASP A 616 -22.80 -41.87 -34.85
CA ASP A 616 -23.80 -41.89 -35.93
C ASP A 616 -25.17 -41.16 -35.82
N ASN A 617 -25.21 -40.01 -36.51
CA ASN A 617 -26.04 -39.70 -37.69
C ASN A 617 -27.56 -40.02 -37.71
N ALA A 618 -28.34 -38.94 -37.87
CA ALA A 618 -29.23 -38.66 -39.02
C ALA A 618 -30.72 -38.33 -38.72
N LYS A 619 -31.23 -37.43 -39.57
CA LYS A 619 -32.62 -37.10 -39.96
C LYS A 619 -33.31 -35.99 -39.15
N THR A 620 -33.39 -34.76 -39.67
CA THR A 620 -34.35 -34.22 -40.68
C THR A 620 -35.82 -34.27 -40.26
N GLY A 621 -36.46 -33.10 -40.19
CA GLY A 621 -37.91 -32.98 -40.17
C GLY A 621 -38.36 -31.64 -39.58
N GLY A 622 -38.41 -30.60 -40.42
CA GLY A 622 -39.20 -29.41 -40.12
C GLY A 622 -40.67 -29.68 -40.40
N ASP A 623 -41.56 -29.02 -39.66
CA ASP A 623 -42.77 -28.44 -40.24
C ASP A 623 -43.36 -27.37 -39.31
N THR A 624 -43.46 -26.18 -39.88
CA THR A 624 -44.23 -25.02 -39.43
C THR A 624 -45.73 -25.24 -39.63
N VAL A 625 -46.56 -24.99 -38.60
CA VAL A 625 -47.91 -24.44 -38.81
C VAL A 625 -48.25 -23.47 -37.67
N ALA A 626 -48.53 -22.23 -38.08
CA ALA A 626 -49.03 -21.14 -37.26
C ALA A 626 -50.51 -21.35 -36.86
N LYS A 627 -50.87 -20.87 -35.66
CA LYS A 627 -52.18 -20.29 -35.40
C LYS A 627 -52.05 -19.18 -34.35
N ARG A 628 -52.36 -17.97 -34.78
CA ARG A 628 -52.79 -16.84 -33.95
C ARG A 628 -54.12 -17.19 -33.30
N ASP A 629 -54.34 -16.76 -32.06
CA ASP A 629 -55.27 -15.68 -31.75
C ASP A 629 -55.21 -15.34 -30.25
N GLU A 630 -55.35 -14.03 -29.99
CA GLU A 630 -55.51 -13.29 -28.72
C GLU A 630 -54.29 -12.98 -27.83
#